data_AF-A0A8T3MVZ2-F1
#
_entry.id   AF-A0A8T3MVZ2-F1
#
_cell.length_a   1.000
_cell.length_b   1.000
_cell.length_c   1.000
_cell.angle_alpha   90.00
_cell.angle_beta   90.00
_cell.angle_gamma   90.00
#
_symmetry.space_group_name_H-M   'P 1'
#
loop_
_entity.id
_entity.type
_entity.pdbx_description
1 polymer ?
#
loop_
_entity_poly.entity_id
_entity_poly.type
_entity_poly.pdbx_seq_one_letter_code
_entity_poly.pdbx_strand_id
1 'polypeptide(L)'
;MTFVGCSASAAPAPSATVAPTPVVTPDPHLQEPVTADQVYIALRVAKLPVNSNNANLGRGNPDIVKQINAELDGWPLRITQYRSAGVMTKILAWKPGGKPKGGEAAYSFAGLNVLVEFGPISVRTPAAPDTARQTVAAAIIAVLDPLLWPIAQRSVVAVPSRTAAPIATPVPSARATAKPTPKPKKTPKP
;
A
#
# COMPACT_ATOMS: atom_id res chain seq x y z
N MET A 1 36.52 -42.89 64.47
CA MET A 1 35.16 -42.65 63.95
C MET A 1 35.21 -41.39 63.12
N THR A 2 34.74 -41.46 61.89
CA THR A 2 35.12 -40.62 60.75
C THR A 2 33.97 -39.67 60.36
N PHE A 3 34.33 -38.42 60.04
CA PHE A 3 33.63 -37.23 59.49
C PHE A 3 32.16 -37.28 59.05
N VAL A 4 31.37 -36.27 59.49
CA VAL A 4 30.24 -35.59 58.80
C VAL A 4 30.03 -34.21 59.50
N GLY A 5 29.79 -33.04 58.90
CA GLY A 5 29.59 -32.61 57.52
C GLY A 5 29.41 -31.07 57.46
N CYS A 6 29.76 -30.47 56.31
CA CYS A 6 29.73 -29.02 56.02
C CYS A 6 28.35 -28.37 56.21
N SER A 7 28.30 -27.26 56.93
CA SER A 7 27.18 -26.30 56.86
C SER A 7 27.48 -25.25 55.78
N ALA A 8 27.11 -25.55 54.53
CA ALA A 8 27.13 -24.56 53.46
C ALA A 8 25.76 -23.88 53.37
N SER A 9 25.74 -22.58 53.66
CA SER A 9 24.58 -21.71 53.46
C SER A 9 24.26 -21.63 51.97
N ALA A 10 23.12 -22.18 51.54
CA ALA A 10 22.66 -22.05 50.16
C ALA A 10 22.11 -20.63 49.93
N ALA A 11 22.78 -19.85 49.08
CA ALA A 11 22.25 -18.58 48.60
C ALA A 11 21.02 -18.83 47.70
N PRO A 12 19.99 -17.97 47.75
CA PRO A 12 18.82 -18.11 46.88
C PRO A 12 19.24 -17.94 45.40
N ALA A 13 18.85 -18.89 44.57
CA ALA A 13 19.07 -18.84 43.13
C ALA A 13 18.29 -17.66 42.51
N PRO A 14 18.87 -16.89 41.57
CA PRO A 14 18.14 -15.83 40.89
C PRO A 14 16.98 -16.43 40.08
N SER A 15 15.76 -15.96 40.33
CA SER A 15 14.59 -16.27 39.51
C SER A 15 14.88 -15.91 38.06
N ALA A 16 14.69 -16.87 37.15
CA ALA A 16 14.75 -16.63 35.72
C ALA A 16 13.66 -15.62 35.33
N THR A 17 14.09 -14.42 34.94
CA THR A 17 13.21 -13.43 34.32
C THR A 17 12.72 -14.00 32.98
N VAL A 18 11.42 -14.27 32.88
CA VAL A 18 10.78 -14.67 31.62
C VAL A 18 10.97 -13.52 30.62
N ALA A 19 11.69 -13.79 29.54
CA ALA A 19 11.82 -12.84 28.44
C ALA A 19 10.43 -12.51 27.88
N PRO A 20 10.09 -11.24 27.63
CA PRO A 20 8.79 -10.88 27.10
C PRO A 20 8.58 -11.59 25.77
N THR A 21 7.49 -12.35 25.67
CA THR A 21 7.06 -12.99 24.43
C THR A 21 6.90 -11.89 23.37
N PRO A 22 7.54 -11.99 22.19
CA PRO A 22 7.35 -11.01 21.14
C PRO A 22 5.86 -10.95 20.80
N VAL A 23 5.27 -9.78 20.97
CA VAL A 23 3.89 -9.53 20.53
C VAL A 23 3.88 -9.63 19.02
N VAL A 24 3.37 -10.73 18.50
CA VAL A 24 3.06 -10.88 17.07
C VAL A 24 1.97 -9.85 16.78
N THR A 25 2.39 -8.68 16.30
CA THR A 25 1.44 -7.67 15.82
C THR A 25 0.87 -8.24 14.52
N PRO A 26 -0.45 -8.52 14.44
CA PRO A 26 -1.06 -8.99 13.20
C PRO A 26 -0.79 -7.97 12.10
N ASP A 27 -0.37 -8.43 10.91
CA ASP A 27 -0.20 -7.55 9.75
C ASP A 27 -1.59 -7.02 9.35
N PRO A 28 -1.84 -5.69 9.44
CA PRO A 28 -3.12 -5.11 9.08
C PRO A 28 -3.35 -5.03 7.55
N HIS A 29 -2.37 -5.41 6.73
CA HIS A 29 -2.49 -5.33 5.27
C HIS A 29 -3.66 -6.17 4.75
N LEU A 30 -4.49 -5.54 3.92
CA LEU A 30 -5.56 -6.23 3.23
C LEU A 30 -4.98 -7.08 2.09
N GLN A 31 -5.69 -8.15 1.76
CA GLN A 31 -5.38 -8.99 0.60
C GLN A 31 -6.34 -8.67 -0.54
N GLU A 32 -5.84 -8.71 -1.77
CA GLU A 32 -6.73 -8.59 -2.93
C GLU A 32 -7.71 -9.77 -3.02
N PRO A 33 -8.98 -9.52 -3.36
CA PRO A 33 -9.55 -8.22 -3.73
C PRO A 33 -9.98 -7.39 -2.51
N VAL A 34 -9.55 -6.12 -2.47
CA VAL A 34 -10.06 -5.13 -1.51
C VAL A 34 -11.34 -4.51 -2.06
N THR A 35 -12.33 -4.34 -1.19
CA THR A 35 -13.60 -3.69 -1.57
C THR A 35 -13.56 -2.19 -1.31
N ALA A 36 -14.26 -1.41 -2.14
CA ALA A 36 -14.43 0.02 -1.88
C ALA A 36 -15.12 0.28 -0.51
N ASP A 37 -15.98 -0.64 -0.08
CA ASP A 37 -16.66 -0.57 1.22
C ASP A 37 -15.70 -0.76 2.39
N GLN A 38 -14.74 -1.69 2.30
CA GLN A 38 -13.70 -1.85 3.34
C GLN A 38 -12.92 -0.56 3.53
N VAL A 39 -12.53 0.10 2.43
CA VAL A 39 -11.83 1.40 2.49
C VAL A 39 -12.73 2.50 3.06
N TYR A 40 -13.99 2.57 2.62
CA TYR A 40 -14.96 3.53 3.15
C TYR A 40 -15.17 3.36 4.66
N ILE A 41 -15.35 2.13 5.13
CA ILE A 41 -15.52 1.80 6.55
C ILE A 41 -14.24 2.13 7.34
N ALA A 42 -13.05 1.83 6.81
CA ALA A 42 -11.80 2.17 7.46
C ALA A 42 -11.65 3.67 7.72
N LEU A 43 -11.98 4.51 6.73
CA LEU A 43 -11.97 5.97 6.89
C LEU A 43 -12.98 6.44 7.96
N ARG A 44 -14.16 5.81 8.02
CA ARG A 44 -15.20 6.09 9.03
C ARG A 44 -14.78 5.67 10.44
N VAL A 45 -14.18 4.50 10.60
CA VAL A 45 -13.66 3.99 11.89
C VAL A 45 -12.53 4.88 12.40
N ALA A 46 -11.71 5.42 11.50
CA ALA A 46 -10.70 6.43 11.81
C ALA A 46 -11.28 7.81 12.15
N LYS A 47 -12.61 7.94 12.26
CA LYS A 47 -13.34 9.17 12.60
C LYS A 47 -13.13 10.31 11.59
N LEU A 48 -12.79 9.99 10.35
CA LEU A 48 -12.85 10.99 9.28
C LEU A 48 -14.31 11.22 8.90
N PRO A 49 -14.76 12.49 8.77
CA PRO A 49 -16.16 12.84 8.53
C PRO A 49 -16.52 12.59 7.06
N VAL A 50 -16.58 11.31 6.68
CA VAL A 50 -16.91 10.89 5.32
C VAL A 50 -18.43 10.76 5.17
N ASN A 51 -18.99 11.61 4.31
CA ASN A 51 -20.40 11.60 3.93
C ASN A 51 -20.54 10.97 2.54
N SER A 52 -21.18 9.81 2.43
CA SER A 52 -21.38 9.17 1.13
C SER A 52 -22.51 9.86 0.37
N ASN A 53 -22.26 10.20 -0.89
CA ASN A 53 -23.25 10.82 -1.77
C ASN A 53 -23.93 9.76 -2.64
N ASN A 54 -23.15 8.90 -3.31
CA ASN A 54 -23.68 7.76 -4.08
C ASN A 54 -22.63 6.66 -4.26
N ALA A 55 -23.09 5.46 -4.63
CA ALA A 55 -22.26 4.38 -5.12
C ALA A 55 -22.79 3.88 -6.48
N ASN A 56 -21.89 3.60 -7.42
CA ASN A 56 -22.23 3.13 -8.77
C ASN A 56 -21.16 2.19 -9.34
N LEU A 57 -21.41 1.61 -10.51
CA LEU A 57 -20.51 0.67 -11.21
C LEU A 57 -19.55 1.40 -12.17
N GLY A 58 -18.98 2.54 -11.75
CA GLY A 58 -18.01 3.28 -12.57
C GLY A 58 -18.56 3.73 -13.93
N ARG A 59 -19.84 4.14 -13.96
CA ARG A 59 -20.58 4.53 -15.19
C ARG A 59 -20.59 3.43 -16.28
N GLY A 60 -20.61 2.16 -15.89
CA GLY A 60 -20.67 1.02 -16.81
C GLY A 60 -19.31 0.60 -17.35
N ASN A 61 -18.21 1.15 -16.82
CA ASN A 61 -16.87 0.65 -17.12
C ASN A 61 -16.74 -0.79 -16.58
N PRO A 62 -16.52 -1.80 -17.44
CA PRO A 62 -16.45 -3.19 -17.01
C PRO A 62 -15.28 -3.46 -16.05
N ASP A 63 -14.25 -2.61 -16.03
CA ASP A 63 -13.06 -2.75 -15.19
C ASP A 63 -13.26 -2.23 -13.75
N ILE A 64 -14.31 -1.45 -13.52
CA ILE A 64 -14.66 -0.91 -12.21
C ILE A 64 -15.76 -1.79 -11.60
N VAL A 65 -15.46 -2.36 -10.43
CA VAL A 65 -16.42 -3.16 -9.66
C VAL A 65 -17.36 -2.25 -8.88
N LYS A 66 -16.82 -1.20 -8.27
CA LYS A 66 -17.58 -0.25 -7.46
C LYS A 66 -16.87 1.09 -7.39
N GLN A 67 -17.64 2.16 -7.47
CA GLN A 67 -17.18 3.52 -7.24
C GLN A 67 -18.08 4.19 -6.21
N ILE A 68 -17.49 4.64 -5.10
CA ILE A 68 -18.17 5.42 -4.07
C ILE A 68 -17.76 6.87 -4.26
N ASN A 69 -18.75 7.74 -4.49
CA ASN A 69 -18.57 9.19 -4.47
C ASN A 69 -19.04 9.69 -3.10
N ALA A 70 -18.15 10.35 -2.40
CA ALA A 70 -18.36 10.86 -1.06
C ALA A 70 -17.81 12.29 -0.96
N GLU A 71 -17.99 12.87 0.21
CA GLU A 71 -17.39 14.12 0.63
C GLU A 71 -16.66 13.87 1.94
N LEU A 72 -15.51 14.52 2.11
CA LEU A 72 -14.78 14.56 3.37
C LEU A 72 -14.45 16.03 3.64
N ASP A 73 -15.00 16.56 4.72
CA ASP A 73 -14.77 17.93 5.18
C ASP A 73 -15.15 19.02 4.14
N GLY A 74 -16.22 18.83 3.36
CA GLY A 74 -16.57 19.78 2.29
C GLY A 74 -15.78 19.61 0.99
N TRP A 75 -14.95 18.55 0.86
CA TRP A 75 -14.21 18.26 -0.36
C TRP A 75 -14.58 16.92 -0.99
N PRO A 76 -14.63 16.83 -2.33
CA PRO A 76 -14.96 15.57 -2.99
C PRO A 76 -13.95 14.46 -2.64
N LEU A 77 -14.48 13.28 -2.35
CA LEU A 77 -13.73 12.04 -2.18
C LEU A 77 -14.32 10.99 -3.11
N ARG A 78 -13.47 10.29 -3.87
CA ARG A 78 -13.88 9.18 -4.72
C ARG A 78 -13.05 7.95 -4.39
N ILE A 79 -13.73 6.83 -4.11
CA ILE A 79 -13.10 5.54 -3.86
C ILE A 79 -13.52 4.61 -4.98
N THR A 80 -12.57 4.15 -5.78
CA THR A 80 -12.81 3.30 -6.95
C THR A 80 -12.14 1.95 -6.72
N GLN A 81 -12.95 0.90 -6.72
CA GLN A 81 -12.51 -0.49 -6.73
C GLN A 81 -12.46 -1.00 -8.16
N TYR A 82 -11.28 -1.42 -8.58
CA TYR A 82 -11.04 -2.13 -9.82
C TYR A 82 -11.12 -3.63 -9.61
N ARG A 83 -11.21 -4.39 -10.72
CA ARG A 83 -11.18 -5.86 -10.68
C ARG A 83 -9.87 -6.43 -10.10
N SER A 84 -8.75 -5.74 -10.30
CA SER A 84 -7.43 -6.13 -9.78
C SER A 84 -6.45 -4.95 -9.81
N ALA A 85 -5.34 -5.05 -9.08
CA ALA A 85 -4.23 -4.10 -9.19
C ALA A 85 -3.68 -3.97 -10.62
N GLY A 86 -3.60 -5.09 -11.35
CA GLY A 86 -3.10 -5.11 -12.73
C GLY A 86 -3.98 -4.31 -13.68
N VAL A 87 -5.31 -4.46 -13.55
CA VAL A 87 -6.28 -3.68 -14.33
C VAL A 87 -6.18 -2.20 -13.98
N MET A 88 -6.16 -1.87 -12.68
CA MET A 88 -5.99 -0.49 -12.22
C MET A 88 -4.71 0.13 -12.78
N THR A 89 -3.56 -0.53 -12.63
CA THR A 89 -2.26 -0.04 -13.08
C THR A 89 -2.25 0.22 -14.59
N LYS A 90 -2.84 -0.69 -15.38
CA LYS A 90 -2.95 -0.55 -16.83
C LYS A 90 -3.83 0.64 -17.24
N ILE A 91 -4.96 0.84 -16.56
CA ILE A 91 -5.90 1.93 -16.85
C ILE A 91 -5.31 3.28 -16.46
N LEU A 92 -4.74 3.37 -15.26
CA LEU A 92 -4.18 4.61 -14.74
C LEU A 92 -2.92 5.01 -15.51
N ALA A 93 -2.08 4.04 -15.89
CA ALA A 93 -0.80 4.29 -16.55
C ALA A 93 0.04 5.36 -15.82
N TRP A 94 -0.02 5.35 -14.48
CA TRP A 94 0.61 6.36 -13.64
C TRP A 94 2.10 6.16 -13.52
N LYS A 95 2.81 7.29 -13.47
CA LYS A 95 4.13 7.37 -12.87
C LYS A 95 3.97 7.77 -11.40
N PRO A 96 4.28 6.88 -10.44
CA PRO A 96 4.24 7.21 -9.02
C PRO A 96 5.12 8.44 -8.71
N GLY A 97 4.67 9.29 -7.80
CA GLY A 97 5.32 10.55 -7.44
C GLY A 97 5.17 11.67 -8.47
N GLY A 98 4.50 11.43 -9.60
CA GLY A 98 4.21 12.46 -10.59
C GLY A 98 3.13 13.44 -10.13
N LYS A 99 3.23 14.70 -10.56
CA LYS A 99 2.18 15.70 -10.32
C LYS A 99 0.86 15.32 -11.02
N PRO A 100 -0.30 15.60 -10.42
CA PRO A 100 -1.60 15.42 -11.05
C PRO A 100 -1.75 16.24 -12.34
N LYS A 101 -2.58 15.77 -13.26
CA LYS A 101 -2.95 16.42 -14.52
C LYS A 101 -4.45 16.72 -14.56
N GLY A 102 -4.89 17.43 -15.61
CA GLY A 102 -6.32 17.54 -15.90
C GLY A 102 -6.98 16.16 -16.01
N GLY A 103 -8.15 16.02 -15.40
CA GLY A 103 -8.88 14.75 -15.25
C GLY A 103 -8.54 13.96 -13.98
N GLU A 104 -7.60 14.43 -13.17
CA GLU A 104 -7.18 13.80 -11.90
C GLU A 104 -7.52 14.72 -10.71
N ALA A 105 -7.65 14.15 -9.51
CA ALA A 105 -7.82 14.91 -8.28
C ALA A 105 -6.48 15.51 -7.81
N ALA A 106 -6.55 16.44 -6.84
CA ALA A 106 -5.33 17.04 -6.25
C ALA A 106 -4.49 16.02 -5.47
N TYR A 107 -5.13 15.00 -4.91
CA TYR A 107 -4.48 13.83 -4.32
C TYR A 107 -5.10 12.56 -4.86
N SER A 108 -4.25 11.65 -5.29
CA SER A 108 -4.64 10.32 -5.71
C SER A 108 -3.72 9.27 -5.09
N PHE A 109 -4.31 8.30 -4.41
CA PHE A 109 -3.63 7.23 -3.69
C PHE A 109 -4.10 5.89 -4.23
N ALA A 110 -3.19 5.13 -4.84
CA ALA A 110 -3.47 3.85 -5.45
C ALA A 110 -2.72 2.75 -4.69
N GLY A 111 -3.44 1.72 -4.25
CA GLY A 111 -2.87 0.57 -3.56
C GLY A 111 -3.77 -0.64 -3.76
N LEU A 112 -3.16 -1.81 -3.99
CA LEU A 112 -3.86 -3.03 -4.37
C LEU A 112 -4.78 -2.76 -5.59
N ASN A 113 -6.05 -3.13 -5.54
CA ASN A 113 -7.04 -2.87 -6.58
C ASN A 113 -7.90 -1.61 -6.33
N VAL A 114 -7.48 -0.69 -5.45
CA VAL A 114 -8.28 0.48 -5.07
C VAL A 114 -7.55 1.79 -5.36
N LEU A 115 -8.29 2.74 -5.91
CA LEU A 115 -7.90 4.13 -6.06
C LEU A 115 -8.75 5.03 -5.15
N VAL A 116 -8.10 5.84 -4.32
CA VAL A 116 -8.72 6.91 -3.53
C VAL A 116 -8.28 8.27 -4.10
N GLU A 117 -9.24 9.08 -4.50
CA GLU A 117 -9.04 10.42 -5.05
C GLU A 117 -9.69 11.46 -4.15
N PHE A 118 -8.92 12.45 -3.70
CA PHE A 118 -9.37 13.51 -2.81
C PHE A 118 -9.15 14.88 -3.47
N GLY A 119 -10.26 15.58 -3.67
CA GLY A 119 -10.34 16.88 -4.34
C GLY A 119 -11.18 16.88 -5.63
N PRO A 120 -11.46 18.06 -6.19
CA PRO A 120 -12.30 18.21 -7.37
C PRO A 120 -11.56 17.66 -8.58
N ILE A 121 -12.30 16.98 -9.45
CA ILE A 121 -11.80 16.45 -10.70
C ILE A 121 -12.35 17.31 -11.83
N SER A 122 -11.45 17.94 -12.58
CA SER A 122 -11.81 18.80 -13.71
C SER A 122 -10.78 18.64 -14.83
N VAL A 123 -11.08 19.16 -16.02
CA VAL A 123 -10.13 19.17 -17.15
C VAL A 123 -8.89 20.03 -16.90
N ARG A 124 -8.90 20.90 -15.89
CA ARG A 124 -7.76 21.74 -15.52
C ARG A 124 -6.83 21.00 -14.57
N THR A 125 -5.54 21.30 -14.65
CA THR A 125 -4.57 20.84 -13.66
C THR A 125 -5.03 21.27 -12.25
N PRO A 126 -5.03 20.37 -11.26
CA PRO A 126 -5.43 20.71 -9.90
C PRO A 126 -4.57 21.84 -9.31
N ALA A 127 -5.24 22.82 -8.70
CA ALA A 127 -4.57 23.87 -7.94
C ALA A 127 -3.98 23.31 -6.63
N ALA A 128 -3.01 24.03 -6.06
CA ALA A 128 -2.45 23.71 -4.76
C ALA A 128 -3.56 23.76 -3.69
N PRO A 129 -3.81 22.66 -2.96
CA PRO A 129 -4.76 22.64 -1.86
C PRO A 129 -4.25 23.45 -0.68
N ASP A 130 -5.16 24.04 0.10
CA ASP A 130 -4.81 24.72 1.34
C ASP A 130 -4.27 23.75 2.41
N THR A 131 -3.78 24.30 3.53
CA THR A 131 -3.21 23.52 4.62
C THR A 131 -4.21 22.57 5.29
N ALA A 132 -5.50 22.93 5.33
CA ALA A 132 -6.52 22.05 5.90
C ALA A 132 -6.70 20.80 5.02
N ARG A 133 -6.78 20.99 3.69
CA ARG A 133 -6.84 19.88 2.73
C ARG A 133 -5.58 19.02 2.74
N GLN A 134 -4.41 19.62 2.89
CA GLN A 134 -3.16 18.88 3.06
C GLN A 134 -3.17 18.01 4.32
N THR A 135 -3.68 18.53 5.43
CA THR A 135 -3.80 17.81 6.71
C THR A 135 -4.76 16.62 6.58
N VAL A 136 -5.89 16.82 5.92
CA VAL A 136 -6.84 15.73 5.64
C VAL A 136 -6.22 14.68 4.72
N ALA A 137 -5.50 15.08 3.67
CA ALA A 137 -4.81 14.13 2.79
C ALA A 137 -3.79 13.26 3.55
N ALA A 138 -3.06 13.86 4.50
CA ALA A 138 -2.18 13.12 5.41
C ALA A 138 -2.95 12.15 6.33
N ALA A 139 -4.11 12.56 6.83
CA ALA A 139 -4.96 11.70 7.64
C ALA A 139 -5.52 10.51 6.83
N ILE A 140 -5.91 10.73 5.57
CA ILE A 140 -6.30 9.65 4.65
C ILE A 140 -5.15 8.65 4.50
N ILE A 141 -3.94 9.12 4.14
CA ILE A 141 -2.78 8.24 3.99
C ILE A 141 -2.47 7.48 5.28
N ALA A 142 -2.54 8.13 6.45
CA ALA A 142 -2.28 7.46 7.72
C ALA A 142 -3.24 6.29 8.00
N VAL A 143 -4.46 6.33 7.47
CA VAL A 143 -5.44 5.23 7.55
C VAL A 143 -5.19 4.18 6.48
N LEU A 144 -4.85 4.59 5.26
CA LEU A 144 -4.69 3.68 4.12
C LEU A 144 -3.37 2.91 4.16
N ASP A 145 -2.28 3.52 4.65
CA ASP A 145 -0.93 2.94 4.65
C ASP A 145 -0.90 1.53 5.27
N PRO A 146 -1.41 1.30 6.50
CA PRO A 146 -1.42 -0.05 7.07
C PRO A 146 -2.37 -1.04 6.37
N LEU A 147 -3.24 -0.58 5.45
CA LEU A 147 -4.24 -1.43 4.80
C LEU A 147 -3.86 -1.79 3.37
N LEU A 148 -3.28 -0.84 2.64
CA LEU A 148 -3.14 -0.90 1.17
C LEU A 148 -1.67 -0.84 0.73
N TRP A 149 -0.72 -0.89 1.65
CA TRP A 149 0.69 -0.81 1.29
C TRP A 149 1.10 -1.92 0.32
N PRO A 150 1.92 -1.62 -0.71
CA PRO A 150 2.48 -0.32 -1.05
C PRO A 150 1.49 0.64 -1.73
N ILE A 151 1.53 1.92 -1.32
CA ILE A 151 0.71 2.99 -1.93
C ILE A 151 1.52 3.80 -2.92
N ALA A 152 1.08 3.82 -4.18
CA ALA A 152 1.51 4.79 -5.17
C ALA A 152 0.71 6.09 -5.03
N GLN A 153 1.40 7.23 -5.00
CA GLN A 153 0.75 8.54 -4.92
C GLN A 153 0.96 9.37 -6.18
N ARG A 154 -0.04 10.18 -6.52
CA ARG A 154 0.08 11.36 -7.38
C ARG A 154 -0.63 12.50 -6.72
N SER A 155 0.12 13.51 -6.30
CA SER A 155 -0.40 14.58 -5.47
C SER A 155 0.26 15.92 -5.83
N VAL A 156 -0.49 17.01 -5.65
CA VAL A 156 0.06 18.37 -5.85
C VAL A 156 1.13 18.67 -4.80
N VAL A 157 0.91 18.19 -3.57
CA VAL A 157 1.86 18.21 -2.46
C VAL A 157 2.11 16.77 -2.02
N ALA A 158 3.37 16.36 -1.93
CA ALA A 158 3.72 15.01 -1.50
C ALA A 158 3.21 14.76 -0.08
N VAL A 159 2.50 13.66 0.12
CA VAL A 159 2.06 13.23 1.45
C VAL A 159 3.01 12.11 1.90
N PRO A 160 3.69 12.26 3.05
CA PRO A 160 4.55 11.21 3.56
C PRO A 160 3.72 9.96 3.88
N SER A 161 4.09 8.82 3.30
CA SER A 161 3.67 7.49 3.78
C SER A 161 4.65 7.04 4.87
N ARG A 162 4.14 6.36 5.90
CA ARG A 162 4.96 5.88 7.03
C ARG A 162 5.79 4.66 6.66
N THR A 163 5.37 3.94 5.63
CA THR A 163 5.99 2.68 5.20
C THR A 163 6.69 2.92 3.86
N ALA A 164 8.03 2.97 3.90
CA ALA A 164 8.83 3.10 2.68
C ALA A 164 8.40 2.04 1.67
N ALA A 165 8.08 2.42 0.43
CA ALA A 165 7.78 1.46 -0.62
C ALA A 165 8.92 0.43 -0.71
N PRO A 166 8.62 -0.85 -1.01
CA PRO A 166 9.66 -1.85 -1.08
C PRO A 166 10.65 -1.42 -2.15
N ILE A 167 11.91 -1.20 -1.75
CA ILE A 167 12.98 -0.99 -2.70
C ILE A 167 13.04 -2.29 -3.49
N ALA A 168 12.77 -2.21 -4.81
CA ALA A 168 12.94 -3.36 -5.67
C ALA A 168 14.35 -3.89 -5.45
N THR A 169 14.46 -5.10 -4.89
CA THR A 169 15.75 -5.77 -4.76
C THR A 169 16.35 -5.80 -6.16
N PRO A 170 17.57 -5.29 -6.40
CA PRO A 170 18.19 -5.42 -7.70
C PRO A 170 18.23 -6.91 -8.02
N VAL A 171 17.45 -7.33 -9.02
CA VAL A 171 17.58 -8.67 -9.59
C VAL A 171 19.03 -8.76 -10.04
N PRO A 172 19.86 -9.69 -9.53
CA PRO A 172 21.19 -9.86 -10.06
C PRO A 172 21.04 -10.08 -11.56
N SER A 173 21.57 -9.15 -12.35
CA SER A 173 21.57 -9.22 -13.80
C SER A 173 22.14 -10.59 -14.16
N ALA A 174 21.31 -11.47 -14.70
CA ALA A 174 21.77 -12.73 -15.23
C ALA A 174 22.78 -12.38 -16.32
N ARG A 175 24.06 -12.54 -15.98
CA ARG A 175 25.19 -12.39 -16.90
C ARG A 175 24.82 -13.18 -18.15
N ALA A 176 24.81 -12.50 -19.30
CA ALA A 176 24.46 -13.05 -20.59
C ALA A 176 25.07 -14.45 -20.74
N THR A 177 24.21 -15.47 -20.79
CA THR A 177 24.60 -16.82 -21.15
C THR A 177 25.26 -16.76 -22.53
N ALA A 178 26.51 -17.22 -22.59
CA ALA A 178 27.28 -17.30 -23.81
C ALA A 178 26.45 -18.00 -24.90
N LYS A 179 26.44 -17.38 -26.08
CA LYS A 179 25.86 -17.87 -27.32
C LYS A 179 26.34 -19.32 -27.57
N PRO A 180 25.46 -20.29 -27.84
CA PRO A 180 25.89 -21.66 -28.12
C PRO A 180 26.71 -21.70 -29.41
N THR A 181 27.91 -22.28 -29.32
CA THR A 181 28.83 -22.54 -30.42
C THR A 181 28.21 -23.53 -31.42
N PRO A 182 28.32 -23.33 -32.74
CA PRO A 182 27.85 -24.30 -33.71
C PRO A 182 28.68 -25.59 -33.65
N LYS A 183 28.00 -26.75 -33.61
CA LYS A 183 28.61 -28.09 -33.66
C LYS A 183 29.36 -28.31 -34.99
N PRO A 184 30.52 -28.99 -34.99
CA PRO A 184 31.21 -29.38 -36.22
C PRO A 184 30.38 -30.38 -37.04
N LYS A 185 30.26 -30.10 -38.33
CA LYS A 185 29.59 -30.95 -39.33
C LYS A 185 30.44 -32.20 -39.58
N LYS A 186 29.91 -33.40 -39.34
CA LYS A 186 30.57 -34.65 -39.74
C LYS A 186 30.51 -34.78 -41.27
N THR A 187 31.67 -34.93 -41.88
CA THR A 187 31.86 -35.25 -43.31
C THR A 187 31.39 -36.70 -43.59
N PRO A 188 30.64 -36.98 -44.67
CA PRO A 188 30.39 -38.34 -45.12
C PRO A 188 31.53 -38.83 -46.04
N LYS A 189 31.93 -40.09 -45.87
CA LYS A 189 32.73 -40.93 -46.80
C LYS A 189 32.00 -42.28 -46.86
N PRO A 190 31.79 -42.92 -48.03
CA PRO A 190 32.83 -43.50 -48.89
C PRO A 190 33.06 -42.74 -50.19
#